data_AF-A0A7W6RET6-F1
#
_entry.id   AF-A0A7W6RET6-F1
#
_cell.length_a   1.000
_cell.length_b   1.000
_cell.length_c   1.000
_cell.angle_alpha   90.00
_cell.angle_beta   90.00
_cell.angle_gamma   90.00
#
_symmetry.space_group_name_H-M   'P 1'
#
loop_
_entity.id
_entity.type
_entity.pdbx_description
1 polymer ?
#
loop_
_entity_poly.entity_id
_entity_poly.type
_entity_poly.pdbx_seq_one_letter_code
_entity_poly.pdbx_strand_id
1 'polypeptide(L)'
;MADITYVAQMVDAADGPDATYEFQADETMFERPRAELIACFMDYVDHVELPREDIGYEIYSAFKNRDLRVVTAMGTLRLRHGDIPFMVMISPKKTPLSS
;
A
#
# COMPACT_ATOMS: atom_id res chain seq x y z
N MET A 1 -14.67 12.89 -10.01
CA MET A 1 -13.70 12.85 -8.89
C MET A 1 -12.33 12.80 -9.52
N ALA A 2 -11.33 13.47 -8.94
CA ALA A 2 -9.99 13.48 -9.48
C ALA A 2 -9.20 12.28 -8.93
N ASP A 3 -8.56 11.53 -9.82
CA ASP A 3 -7.61 10.49 -9.43
C ASP A 3 -6.24 11.13 -9.17
N ILE A 4 -5.59 10.69 -8.10
CA ILE A 4 -4.21 11.07 -7.77
C ILE A 4 -3.33 9.82 -7.68
N THR A 5 -2.03 10.01 -7.86
CA THR A 5 -1.06 8.93 -7.63
C THR A 5 -0.76 8.82 -6.14
N TYR A 6 -0.84 7.61 -5.61
CA TYR A 6 -0.30 7.22 -4.31
C TYR A 6 1.02 6.48 -4.51
N VAL A 7 1.94 6.66 -3.56
CA VAL A 7 3.20 5.94 -3.44
C VAL A 7 3.09 5.03 -2.22
N ALA A 8 3.35 3.75 -2.41
CA ALA A 8 3.44 2.76 -1.34
C ALA A 8 4.88 2.25 -1.22
N GLN A 9 5.47 2.41 -0.04
CA GLN A 9 6.77 1.83 0.30
C GLN A 9 6.52 0.61 1.16
N MET A 10 6.83 -0.57 0.64
CA MET A 10 6.60 -1.85 1.29
C MET A 10 7.92 -2.54 1.59
N VAL A 11 8.05 -2.98 2.84
CA VAL A 11 9.14 -3.84 3.28
C VAL A 11 8.61 -5.26 3.35
N ASP A 12 9.22 -6.14 2.56
CA ASP A 12 9.02 -7.58 2.62
C ASP A 12 10.31 -8.22 3.15
N ALA A 13 10.18 -9.12 4.13
CA ALA A 13 11.30 -9.83 4.75
C ALA A 13 12.00 -10.83 3.80
N ALA A 14 11.37 -11.26 2.71
CA ALA A 14 11.92 -12.21 1.76
C ALA A 14 12.81 -11.58 0.70
N ASP A 15 12.45 -10.40 0.17
CA ASP A 15 13.17 -9.80 -0.97
C ASP A 15 14.18 -8.70 -0.58
N GLY A 16 14.03 -8.07 0.60
CA GLY A 16 14.89 -6.94 0.99
C GLY A 16 14.79 -5.73 0.05
N PRO A 17 15.57 -4.66 0.32
CA PRO A 17 15.05 -3.38 0.80
C PRO A 17 13.91 -2.76 -0.04
N ASP A 18 12.87 -2.29 0.66
CA ASP A 18 11.88 -1.28 0.29
C ASP A 18 11.40 -1.28 -1.17
N ALA A 19 10.47 -2.17 -1.51
CA ALA A 19 9.74 -2.09 -2.77
C ALA A 19 8.88 -0.81 -2.79
N THR A 20 9.01 -0.01 -3.84
CA THR A 20 8.21 1.22 -4.02
C THR A 20 7.24 1.03 -5.17
N TYR A 21 5.95 1.16 -4.88
CA TYR A 21 4.86 1.03 -5.84
C TYR A 21 4.16 2.36 -6.05
N GLU A 22 3.65 2.59 -7.26
CA GLU A 22 2.82 3.73 -7.59
C GLU A 22 1.47 3.26 -8.14
N PHE A 23 0.37 3.71 -7.54
CA PHE A 23 -0.97 3.34 -7.97
C PHE A 23 -1.90 4.56 -8.01
N GLN A 24 -2.90 4.52 -8.88
CA GLN A 24 -3.90 5.58 -8.99
C GLN A 24 -5.11 5.24 -8.12
N ALA A 25 -5.59 6.22 -7.38
CA ALA A 25 -6.85 6.11 -6.66
C ALA A 25 -7.49 7.49 -6.48
N ASP A 26 -8.77 7.49 -6.12
CA ASP A 26 -9.53 8.70 -5.85
C ASP A 26 -8.84 9.56 -4.77
N GLU A 27 -8.77 10.88 -4.98
CA GLU A 27 -8.13 11.81 -4.04
C GLU A 27 -8.72 11.75 -2.61
N THR A 28 -10.00 11.38 -2.50
CA THR A 28 -10.72 11.22 -1.22
C THR A 28 -10.39 9.91 -0.52
N MET A 29 -9.65 8.97 -1.15
CA MET A 29 -9.25 7.71 -0.51
C MET A 29 -8.53 7.93 0.81
N PHE A 30 -7.70 8.96 0.90
CA PHE A 30 -7.02 9.28 2.15
C PHE A 30 -8.00 9.65 3.28
N GLU A 31 -9.18 10.17 2.98
CA GLU A 31 -10.20 10.52 3.98
C GLU A 31 -11.02 9.30 4.44
N ARG A 32 -11.13 8.27 3.58
CA ARG A 32 -11.87 7.03 3.86
C ARG A 32 -11.18 6.17 4.93
N PRO A 33 -11.87 5.19 5.54
CA PRO A 33 -11.24 4.24 6.46
C PRO A 33 -9.90 3.70 5.93
N ARG A 34 -8.86 3.71 6.77
CA ARG A 34 -7.50 3.29 6.39
C ARG A 34 -7.43 1.90 5.74
N ALA A 35 -8.32 1.00 6.15
CA ALA A 35 -8.44 -0.35 5.58
C ALA A 35 -8.82 -0.32 4.10
N GLU A 36 -9.62 0.65 3.65
CA GLU A 36 -10.00 0.79 2.23
C GLU A 36 -8.80 1.20 1.37
N LEU A 37 -7.97 2.14 1.84
CA LEU A 37 -6.75 2.52 1.12
C LEU A 37 -5.75 1.35 1.05
N ILE A 38 -5.63 0.56 2.12
CA ILE A 38 -4.77 -0.63 2.13
C ILE A 38 -5.34 -1.70 1.18
N ALA A 39 -6.66 -1.93 1.18
CA ALA A 39 -7.29 -2.87 0.26
C ALA A 39 -7.12 -2.45 -1.20
N CYS A 40 -7.27 -1.16 -1.51
CA CYS A 40 -7.03 -0.61 -2.84
C CYS A 40 -5.57 -0.82 -3.29
N PHE A 41 -4.60 -0.64 -2.39
CA PHE A 41 -3.20 -0.94 -2.67
C PHE A 41 -2.95 -2.45 -2.89
N MET A 42 -3.50 -3.31 -2.04
CA MET A 42 -3.32 -4.76 -2.17
C MET A 42 -3.96 -5.30 -3.46
N ASP A 43 -5.11 -4.77 -3.86
CA ASP A 43 -5.75 -5.08 -5.15
C ASP A 43 -4.83 -4.71 -6.33
N TYR A 44 -4.14 -3.56 -6.25
CA TYR A 44 -3.12 -3.19 -7.23
C TYR A 44 -1.95 -4.19 -7.26
N VAL A 45 -1.43 -4.59 -6.11
CA VAL A 45 -0.30 -5.55 -6.03
C VAL A 45 -0.69 -6.90 -6.62
N ASP A 46 -1.88 -7.40 -6.28
CA ASP A 46 -2.42 -8.68 -6.78
C ASP A 46 -2.56 -8.68 -8.32
N HIS A 47 -3.12 -7.61 -8.90
CA HIS A 47 -3.38 -7.55 -10.33
C HIS A 47 -2.17 -7.18 -11.19
N VAL A 48 -1.23 -6.38 -10.66
CA VAL A 48 -0.14 -5.79 -11.46
C VAL A 48 1.18 -6.52 -11.24
N GLU A 49 1.53 -6.79 -9.99
CA GLU A 49 2.87 -7.28 -9.64
C GLU A 49 2.91 -8.81 -9.57
N LEU A 50 1.83 -9.44 -9.12
CA LEU A 50 1.77 -10.89 -8.91
C LEU A 50 0.50 -11.54 -9.51
N PRO A 51 0.20 -11.32 -10.81
CA PRO A 51 -1.05 -11.75 -11.46
C PRO A 51 -1.27 -13.27 -11.57
N ARG A 52 -0.37 -14.08 -10.99
CA ARG A 52 -0.40 -15.55 -11.00
C ARG A 52 -0.45 -16.16 -9.59
N GLU A 53 -0.40 -15.34 -8.55
CA GLU A 53 -0.56 -15.75 -7.16
C GLU A 53 -1.88 -15.17 -6.63
N ASP A 54 -2.77 -16.00 -6.06
CA ASP A 54 -3.86 -15.48 -5.22
C ASP A 54 -3.22 -14.98 -3.93
N ILE A 55 -3.00 -13.68 -3.81
CA ILE A 55 -2.35 -13.12 -2.61
C ILE A 55 -3.41 -12.80 -1.57
N GLY A 56 -3.46 -13.64 -0.53
CA GLY A 56 -4.16 -13.28 0.69
C GLY A 56 -3.34 -12.31 1.52
N TYR A 57 -3.99 -11.48 2.33
CA TYR A 57 -3.28 -10.70 3.36
C TYR A 57 -4.13 -10.57 4.63
N GLU A 58 -3.44 -10.42 5.76
CA GLU A 58 -4.03 -10.12 7.05
C GLU A 58 -3.36 -8.89 7.64
N ILE A 59 -4.15 -7.92 8.10
CA ILE A 59 -3.67 -6.70 8.74
C ILE A 59 -3.74 -6.88 10.25
N TYR A 60 -2.60 -6.81 10.93
CA TYR A 60 -2.55 -6.82 12.39
C TYR A 60 -2.70 -5.42 12.98
N SER A 61 -2.10 -4.43 12.32
CA SER A 61 -2.19 -3.04 12.75
C SER A 61 -2.15 -2.11 11.55
N ALA A 62 -2.93 -1.04 11.65
CA ALA A 62 -2.88 0.06 10.70
C ALA A 62 -3.12 1.37 11.44
N PHE A 63 -2.36 2.39 11.08
CA PHE A 63 -2.52 3.74 11.60
C PHE A 63 -2.53 4.76 10.47
N LYS A 64 -3.21 5.87 10.70
CA LYS A 64 -3.29 6.99 9.77
C LYS A 64 -2.74 8.23 10.45
N ASN A 65 -1.66 8.78 9.91
CA ASN A 65 -1.12 10.06 10.31
C ASN A 65 -1.67 11.13 9.36
N ARG A 66 -2.60 11.96 9.86
CA ARG A 66 -3.24 13.01 9.07
C ARG A 66 -2.29 14.16 8.76
N ASP A 67 -1.40 14.50 9.69
CA ASP A 67 -0.45 15.61 9.54
C ASP A 67 0.57 15.35 8.44
N LEU A 68 1.07 14.11 8.36
CA LEU A 68 2.01 13.68 7.33
C LEU A 68 1.33 13.15 6.06
N ARG A 69 0.01 12.99 6.09
CA ARG A 69 -0.79 12.31 5.05
C ARG A 69 -0.29 10.91 4.70
N VAL A 70 0.00 10.10 5.73
CA VAL A 70 0.51 8.72 5.57
C VAL A 70 -0.43 7.72 6.24
N VAL A 71 -0.74 6.63 5.54
CA VAL A 71 -1.29 5.41 6.14
C VAL A 71 -0.18 4.38 6.24
N THR A 72 0.01 3.82 7.42
CA THR A 72 0.97 2.74 7.64
C THR A 72 0.21 1.50 8.08
N ALA A 73 0.59 0.35 7.55
CA ALA A 73 0.03 -0.94 7.92
C ALA A 73 1.12 -1.98 8.08
N MET A 74 0.87 -2.95 8.96
CA MET A 74 1.72 -4.11 9.16
C MET A 74 0.84 -5.35 9.26
N GLY A 75 1.34 -6.45 8.73
CA GLY A 75 0.55 -7.65 8.61
C GLY A 75 1.35 -8.81 8.05
N THR A 76 0.62 -9.78 7.51
CA THR A 76 1.18 -10.96 6.86
C THR A 76 0.56 -11.11 5.47
N LEU A 77 1.40 -11.25 4.46
CA LEU A 77 1.01 -11.76 3.15
C LEU A 77 0.92 -13.29 3.25
N ARG A 78 -0.14 -13.85 2.69
CA ARG A 78 -0.36 -15.29 2.59
C ARG A 78 -0.11 -15.70 1.15
N LEU A 79 1.11 -16.17 0.90
CA LEU A 79 1.52 -16.66 -0.41
C LEU A 79 1.40 -18.18 -0.46
N ARG A 80 1.40 -18.75 -1.67
CA ARG A 80 1.35 -20.22 -1.84
C ARG A 80 2.53 -20.95 -1.18
N HIS A 81 3.64 -20.25 -1.00
CA HIS A 81 4.92 -20.77 -0.59
C HIS A 81 5.18 -20.54 0.91
N GLY A 82 4.28 -19.81 1.59
CA GLY A 82 4.38 -19.48 2.99
C GLY A 82 3.86 -18.08 3.31
N ASP A 83 3.77 -17.81 4.60
CA ASP A 83 3.33 -16.53 5.15
C ASP A 83 4.53 -15.61 5.37
N ILE A 84 4.45 -14.38 4.86
CA ILE A 84 5.55 -13.41 4.91
C ILE A 84 5.09 -12.12 5.59
N PRO A 85 5.80 -11.62 6.61
CA PRO A 85 5.43 -10.36 7.24
C PRO A 85 5.72 -9.19 6.31
N PHE A 86 4.79 -8.22 6.28
CA PHE A 86 4.96 -6.98 5.55
C PHE A 86 4.74 -5.76 6.44
N MET A 87 5.36 -4.66 6.05
CA MET A 87 5.03 -3.32 6.50
C MET A 87 4.91 -2.41 5.28
N VAL A 88 3.87 -1.60 5.21
CA VAL A 88 3.67 -0.66 4.10
C VAL A 88 3.35 0.74 4.60
N MET A 89 3.92 1.75 3.94
CA MET A 89 3.60 3.16 4.11
C MET A 89 3.05 3.72 2.81
N ILE A 90 1.81 4.20 2.83
CA ILE A 90 1.08 4.74 1.67
C ILE A 90 0.88 6.24 1.87
N SER A 91 1.27 7.02 0.86
CA SER A 91 1.09 8.48 0.86
C SER A 91 0.76 8.99 -0.54
N PRO A 92 0.05 10.12 -0.68
CA PRO A 92 -0.06 10.78 -1.99
C PRO A 92 1.33 11.10 -2.54
N LYS A 93 1.56 10.82 -3.83
CA LYS A 93 2.76 11.26 -4.53
C LYS A 93 2.82 12.77 -4.44
N LYS A 94 3.85 13.31 -3.80
CA LYS A 94 4.08 14.75 -3.81
C LYS A 94 4.29 15.14 -5.26
N THR A 95 3.38 15.93 -5.82
CA THR A 95 3.69 16.71 -7.02
C THR A 95 4.89 17.57 -6.65
N PRO A 96 6.05 17.46 -7.33
CA PRO A 96 7.17 18.31 -7.01
C PRO A 96 6.69 19.76 -7.10
N LEU A 97 6.80 20.52 -6.01
CA LEU A 97 6.66 21.97 -6.10
C LEU A 97 7.72 22.39 -7.12
N SER A 98 7.27 22.96 -8.24
CA SER A 98 8.17 23.64 -9.16
C SER A 98 8.85 24.76 -8.35
N SER A 99 10.12 24.54 -8.01
CA SER A 99 11.00 25.56 -7.45
C SER A 99 11.25 26.67 -8.46
#